data_AF-A5JSC5-F1
#
_entry.id   AF-A5JSC5-F1
#
_cell.length_a   1.000
_cell.length_b   1.000
_cell.length_c   1.000
_cell.angle_alpha   90.00
_cell.angle_beta   90.00
_cell.angle_gamma   90.00
#
_symmetry.space_group_name_H-M   'P 1'
#
loop_
_entity.id
_entity.type
_entity.pdbx_description
1 polymer ?
#
loop_
_entity_poly.entity_id
_entity_poly.type
_entity_poly.pdbx_seq_one_letter_code
_entity_poly.pdbx_strand_id
1 'polypeptide(L)'
;MGRGKIEIKRIENPTNRQVTYSKRRNGIFKKAQELTVLCDAKVSLIMISNTGKLHEFISPTTTTKKMIDQYQSTLGVDLWSTHYQKMQDNLKKLRDINSKLRREIRRRNGEDLHDMSVEELRGLEQNMASALEVIRERKFHTIKTLTDTYKKKVRNLEEQNGNLLLKFDTGCHNDPHYGLVENERDYESAIALANEASNLQAFRLHHNHHPNNLYLGRFDCSDLRLA
;
A
#
# COMPACT_ATOMS: atom_id res chain seq x y z
N MET A 1 -22.34 13.05 55.41
CA MET A 1 -22.43 12.19 56.62
C MET A 1 -21.80 10.83 56.29
N GLY A 2 -20.62 10.54 56.85
CA GLY A 2 -19.85 9.33 56.51
C GLY A 2 -20.41 8.09 57.21
N ARG A 3 -20.69 7.03 56.44
CA ARG A 3 -21.10 5.71 56.97
C ARG A 3 -19.88 5.01 57.58
N GLY A 4 -19.65 5.17 58.88
CA GLY A 4 -18.74 4.35 59.70
C GLY A 4 -17.23 4.41 59.35
N LYS A 5 -16.40 4.00 60.31
CA LYS A 5 -14.96 3.78 60.07
C LYS A 5 -14.80 2.49 59.26
N ILE A 6 -13.94 2.50 58.24
CA ILE A 6 -13.57 1.31 57.46
C ILE A 6 -12.10 0.96 57.71
N GLU A 7 -11.78 -0.33 57.66
CA GLU A 7 -10.40 -0.82 57.74
C GLU A 7 -9.60 -0.51 56.45
N ILE A 8 -8.29 -0.28 56.58
CA ILE A 8 -7.40 -0.09 55.42
C ILE A 8 -6.96 -1.46 54.92
N LYS A 9 -7.84 -2.09 54.13
CA LYS A 9 -7.59 -3.33 53.39
C LYS A 9 -8.23 -3.27 52.00
N ARG A 10 -7.87 -4.21 51.12
CA ARG A 10 -8.50 -4.31 49.79
C ARG A 10 -10.01 -4.50 49.95
N ILE A 11 -10.79 -3.69 49.23
CA ILE A 11 -12.25 -3.86 49.17
C ILE A 11 -12.54 -4.99 48.18
N GLU A 12 -13.10 -6.10 48.64
CA GLU A 12 -13.34 -7.27 47.79
C GLU A 12 -14.46 -7.05 46.77
N ASN A 13 -15.57 -6.44 47.20
CA ASN A 13 -16.69 -6.14 46.31
C ASN A 13 -16.27 -5.14 45.20
N PRO A 14 -16.34 -5.51 43.91
CA PRO A 14 -15.83 -4.71 42.80
C PRO A 14 -16.58 -3.39 42.61
N THR A 15 -17.90 -3.38 42.78
CA THR A 15 -18.73 -2.16 42.65
C THR A 15 -18.39 -1.15 43.74
N ASN A 16 -18.32 -1.61 44.99
CA ASN A 16 -17.93 -0.76 46.12
C ASN A 16 -16.49 -0.24 45.97
N ARG A 17 -15.58 -1.10 45.47
CA ARG A 17 -14.19 -0.72 45.19
C ARG A 17 -14.12 0.37 44.12
N GLN A 18 -14.87 0.26 43.03
CA GLN A 18 -14.89 1.25 41.95
C GLN A 18 -15.44 2.61 42.41
N VAL A 19 -16.55 2.60 43.16
CA VAL A 19 -17.15 3.83 43.72
C VAL A 19 -16.20 4.48 44.73
N THR A 20 -15.59 3.67 45.59
CA THR A 20 -14.63 4.16 46.59
C THR A 20 -13.38 4.73 45.94
N TYR A 21 -12.82 4.04 44.94
CA TYR A 21 -11.70 4.51 44.14
C TYR A 21 -12.00 5.88 43.52
N SER A 22 -13.14 6.01 42.84
CA SER A 22 -13.54 7.27 42.19
C SER A 22 -13.66 8.43 43.18
N LYS A 23 -14.29 8.19 44.34
CA LYS A 23 -14.44 9.21 45.40
C LYS A 23 -13.10 9.57 46.04
N ARG A 24 -12.27 8.59 46.41
CA ARG A 24 -10.96 8.81 47.04
C ARG A 24 -9.98 9.47 46.09
N ARG A 25 -9.91 9.03 44.83
CA ARG A 25 -9.10 9.65 43.77
C ARG A 25 -9.42 11.13 43.64
N ASN A 26 -10.71 11.47 43.51
CA ASN A 26 -11.14 12.86 43.41
C ASN A 26 -10.83 13.66 44.69
N GLY A 27 -10.98 13.04 45.87
CA GLY A 27 -10.60 13.66 47.14
C GLY A 27 -9.11 13.97 47.23
N ILE A 28 -8.25 13.02 46.83
CA ILE A 28 -6.79 13.19 46.80
C ILE A 28 -6.41 14.29 45.79
N PHE A 29 -7.03 14.32 44.61
CA PHE A 29 -6.80 15.39 43.63
C PHE A 29 -7.14 16.78 44.19
N LYS A 30 -8.27 16.91 44.88
CA LYS A 30 -8.62 18.16 45.57
C LYS A 30 -7.59 18.56 46.61
N LYS A 31 -7.10 17.61 47.42
CA LYS A 31 -6.04 17.88 48.40
C LYS A 31 -4.71 18.27 47.76
N ALA A 32 -4.33 17.64 46.66
CA ALA A 32 -3.13 17.99 45.92
C ALA A 32 -3.23 19.41 45.31
N GLN A 33 -4.43 19.78 44.83
CA GLN A 33 -4.72 21.14 44.35
C GLN A 33 -4.66 22.16 45.49
N GLU A 34 -5.30 21.87 46.64
CA GLU A 34 -5.21 22.72 47.84
C GLU A 34 -3.74 22.95 48.22
N LEU A 35 -2.93 21.90 48.28
CA LEU A 35 -1.50 22.01 48.62
C LEU A 35 -0.70 22.84 47.60
N THR A 36 -1.00 22.66 46.31
CA THR A 36 -0.38 23.45 45.24
C THR A 36 -0.68 24.95 45.42
N VAL A 37 -1.93 25.30 45.74
CA VAL A 37 -2.35 26.71 45.88
C VAL A 37 -1.89 27.32 47.21
N LEU A 38 -2.01 26.59 48.31
CA LEU A 38 -1.74 27.13 49.66
C LEU A 38 -0.25 27.26 49.96
N CYS A 39 0.59 26.41 49.39
CA CYS A 39 2.01 26.33 49.73
C CYS A 39 2.95 26.58 48.53
N ASP A 40 2.41 26.94 47.36
CA ASP A 40 3.16 27.03 46.10
C ASP A 40 4.01 25.77 45.80
N ALA A 41 3.51 24.61 46.25
CA ALA A 41 4.19 23.35 46.09
C ALA A 41 3.90 22.75 44.70
N LYS A 42 4.95 22.27 44.01
CA LYS A 42 4.78 21.49 42.78
C LYS A 42 4.45 20.04 43.16
N VAL A 43 3.26 19.60 42.79
CA VAL A 43 2.72 18.28 43.12
C VAL A 43 2.38 17.52 41.83
N SER A 44 2.75 16.24 41.79
CA SER A 44 2.36 15.31 40.72
C SER A 44 1.87 14.01 41.34
N LEU A 45 0.78 13.47 40.81
CA LEU A 45 0.19 12.20 41.23
C LEU A 45 -0.10 11.36 40.00
N ILE A 46 0.37 10.12 40.02
CA ILE A 46 0.14 9.12 38.97
C ILE A 46 -0.58 7.93 39.62
N MET A 47 -1.77 7.59 39.14
CA MET A 47 -2.55 6.45 39.61
C MET A 47 -2.92 5.55 38.44
N ILE A 48 -2.61 4.26 38.57
CA ILE A 48 -3.00 3.23 37.61
C ILE A 48 -4.05 2.36 38.28
N SER A 49 -5.25 2.29 37.70
CA SER A 49 -6.32 1.43 38.21
C SER A 49 -6.00 -0.05 37.98
N ASN A 50 -6.74 -0.94 38.64
CA ASN A 50 -6.68 -2.38 38.34
C ASN A 50 -7.09 -2.75 36.90
N THR A 51 -7.74 -1.82 36.18
CA THR A 51 -8.09 -1.96 34.77
C THR A 51 -7.03 -1.38 33.83
N GLY A 52 -5.90 -0.91 34.37
CA GLY A 52 -4.83 -0.26 33.60
C GLY A 52 -5.14 1.17 33.18
N LYS A 53 -6.25 1.77 33.64
CA LYS A 53 -6.57 3.18 33.33
C LYS A 53 -5.66 4.11 34.12
N LEU A 54 -4.97 4.99 33.40
CA LEU A 54 -4.16 6.05 33.97
C LEU A 54 -5.04 7.23 34.41
N HIS A 55 -4.83 7.68 35.63
CA HIS A 55 -5.36 8.92 36.17
C HIS A 55 -4.22 9.74 36.73
N GLU A 56 -4.03 10.94 36.21
CA GLU A 56 -2.97 11.84 36.65
C GLU A 56 -3.51 13.17 37.15
N PHE A 57 -2.77 13.76 38.09
CA PHE A 57 -2.89 15.15 38.48
C PHE A 57 -1.50 15.77 38.44
N ILE A 58 -1.40 16.96 37.86
CA ILE A 58 -0.18 17.74 37.76
C ILE A 58 -0.50 19.17 38.16
N SER A 59 0.37 19.81 38.95
CA SER A 59 0.21 21.23 39.27
C SER A 59 0.18 22.06 37.97
N PRO A 60 -0.69 23.09 37.86
CA PRO A 60 -0.89 23.85 36.61
C PRO A 60 0.37 24.53 36.06
N THR A 61 1.35 24.80 36.93
CA THR A 61 2.60 25.51 36.60
C THR A 61 3.68 24.62 36.01
N THR A 62 3.44 23.31 35.91
CA THR A 62 4.44 22.32 35.47
C THR A 62 3.83 21.25 34.57
N THR A 63 4.69 20.40 34.00
CA THR A 63 4.29 19.24 33.19
C THR A 63 4.82 17.97 33.83
N THR A 64 4.19 16.82 33.54
CA THR A 64 4.65 15.51 34.03
C THR A 64 6.11 15.26 33.68
N LYS A 65 6.53 15.63 32.46
CA LYS A 65 7.94 15.57 32.05
C LYS A 65 8.85 16.41 32.97
N LYS A 66 8.52 17.69 33.18
CA LYS A 66 9.32 18.58 34.04
C LYS A 66 9.42 18.07 35.47
N MET A 67 8.35 17.47 36.02
CA MET A 67 8.37 16.86 37.35
C MET A 67 9.29 15.64 37.42
N ILE A 68 9.24 14.76 36.41
CA ILE A 68 10.13 13.60 36.32
C ILE A 68 11.59 14.07 36.15
N ASP A 69 11.84 15.07 35.31
CA ASP A 69 13.19 15.64 35.10
C ASP A 69 13.75 16.24 36.41
N GLN A 70 12.93 16.98 37.16
CA GLN A 70 13.32 17.52 38.48
C GLN A 70 13.56 16.41 39.50
N TYR A 71 12.73 15.37 39.51
CA TYR A 71 12.91 14.21 40.38
C TYR A 71 14.24 13.49 40.09
N GLN A 72 14.56 13.24 38.81
CA GLN A 72 15.81 12.64 38.37
C GLN A 72 17.02 13.49 38.78
N SER A 73 16.97 14.80 38.56
CA SER A 73 18.04 15.73 38.93
C SER A 73 18.26 15.78 40.45
N THR A 74 17.17 15.80 41.23
CA THR A 74 17.25 15.90 42.69
C THR A 74 17.80 14.62 43.35
N LEU A 75 17.47 13.46 42.81
CA LEU A 75 17.93 12.17 43.34
C LEU A 75 19.19 11.63 42.65
N GLY A 76 19.65 12.26 41.57
CA GLY A 76 20.76 11.78 40.75
C GLY A 76 20.49 10.43 40.09
N VAL A 77 19.22 10.11 39.80
CA VAL A 77 18.82 8.83 39.19
C VAL A 77 18.41 9.07 37.73
N ASP A 78 18.95 8.26 36.81
CA ASP A 78 18.49 8.24 35.42
C ASP A 78 17.46 7.11 35.23
N LEU A 79 16.17 7.49 35.22
CA LEU A 79 15.05 6.58 35.01
C LEU A 79 14.96 6.10 33.56
N TRP A 80 15.55 6.85 32.61
CA TRP A 80 15.46 6.59 31.19
C TRP A 80 16.63 5.77 30.65
N SER A 81 17.78 5.75 31.34
CA SER A 81 19.01 5.02 30.99
C SER A 81 18.73 3.63 30.40
N THR A 82 18.01 2.78 31.13
CA THR A 82 17.77 1.39 30.73
C THR A 82 16.86 1.25 29.51
N HIS A 83 15.84 2.09 29.39
CA HIS A 83 14.92 2.08 28.24
C HIS A 83 15.57 2.68 27.01
N TYR A 84 16.28 3.80 27.19
CA TYR A 84 17.01 4.48 26.13
C TYR A 84 18.15 3.61 25.58
N GLN A 85 18.89 2.91 26.45
CA GLN A 85 19.90 1.93 26.04
C GLN A 85 19.29 0.82 25.19
N LYS A 86 18.17 0.22 25.62
CA LYS A 86 17.47 -0.81 24.83
C LYS A 86 17.00 -0.27 23.48
N MET A 87 16.50 0.96 23.45
CA MET A 87 16.09 1.61 22.20
C MET A 87 17.27 1.82 21.25
N GLN A 88 18.40 2.30 21.76
CA GLN A 88 19.63 2.47 20.99
C GLN A 88 20.16 1.14 20.45
N ASP A 89 20.19 0.09 21.29
CA ASP A 89 20.61 -1.25 20.88
C ASP A 89 19.71 -1.80 19.77
N ASN A 90 18.40 -1.58 19.87
CA ASN A 90 17.45 -1.97 18.81
C ASN A 90 17.71 -1.21 17.52
N LEU A 91 17.89 0.12 17.59
CA LEU A 91 18.21 0.93 16.42
C LEU A 91 19.51 0.49 15.74
N LYS A 92 20.54 0.14 16.53
CA LYS A 92 21.80 -0.41 16.01
C LYS A 92 21.56 -1.72 15.27
N LYS A 93 20.85 -2.67 15.89
CA LYS A 93 20.49 -3.96 15.25
C LYS A 93 19.73 -3.76 13.94
N LEU A 94 18.76 -2.86 13.90
CA LEU A 94 18.00 -2.54 12.70
C LEU A 94 18.88 -1.95 11.59
N ARG A 95 19.81 -1.06 11.93
CA ARG A 95 20.79 -0.53 10.97
C ARG A 95 21.70 -1.61 10.43
N ASP A 96 22.19 -2.50 11.29
CA ASP A 96 23.06 -3.61 10.90
C ASP A 96 22.32 -4.56 9.93
N ILE A 97 21.08 -4.94 10.24
CA ILE A 97 20.24 -5.77 9.36
C ILE A 97 20.00 -5.08 8.02
N ASN A 98 19.64 -3.79 8.02
CA ASN A 98 19.39 -3.04 6.80
C ASN A 98 20.65 -2.95 5.93
N SER A 99 21.81 -2.70 6.55
CA SER A 99 23.09 -2.67 5.84
C SER A 99 23.43 -4.02 5.19
N LYS A 100 23.15 -5.13 5.88
CA LYS A 100 23.33 -6.49 5.37
C LYS A 100 22.41 -6.76 4.17
N LEU A 101 21.12 -6.46 4.29
CA LEU A 101 20.15 -6.64 3.21
C LEU A 101 20.50 -5.79 1.98
N ARG A 102 20.90 -4.53 2.17
CA ARG A 102 21.36 -3.68 1.08
C ARG A 102 22.60 -4.24 0.39
N ARG A 103 23.55 -4.79 1.16
CA ARG A 103 24.72 -5.49 0.62
C ARG A 103 24.32 -6.73 -0.17
N GLU A 104 23.39 -7.54 0.33
CA GLU A 104 22.89 -8.72 -0.40
C GLU A 104 22.23 -8.35 -1.73
N ILE A 105 21.46 -7.25 -1.78
CA ILE A 105 20.88 -6.73 -3.02
C ILE A 105 21.98 -6.31 -4.00
N ARG A 106 22.97 -5.54 -3.54
CA ARG A 106 24.12 -5.12 -4.36
C ARG A 106 24.90 -6.30 -4.91
N ARG A 107 25.16 -7.31 -4.08
CA ARG A 107 25.80 -8.57 -4.49
C ARG A 107 25.04 -9.29 -5.60
N ARG A 108 23.71 -9.37 -5.49
CA ARG A 108 22.85 -9.93 -6.56
C ARG A 108 22.89 -9.11 -7.86
N ASN A 109 23.20 -7.81 -7.77
CA ASN A 109 23.42 -6.94 -8.93
C ASN A 109 24.86 -6.98 -9.47
N GLY A 110 25.76 -7.74 -8.85
CA GLY A 110 27.17 -7.86 -9.26
C GLY A 110 28.11 -6.84 -8.60
N GLU A 111 27.66 -6.10 -7.60
CA GLU A 111 28.46 -5.12 -6.83
C GLU A 111 28.94 -5.72 -5.49
N ASP A 112 29.95 -5.11 -4.83
CA ASP A 112 30.46 -5.53 -3.51
C ASP A 112 30.81 -7.04 -3.40
N LEU A 113 31.46 -7.61 -4.42
CA LEU A 113 31.86 -9.03 -4.47
C LEU A 113 33.27 -9.31 -3.93
N HIS A 114 34.06 -8.27 -3.64
CA HIS A 114 35.49 -8.38 -3.32
C HIS A 114 35.79 -9.15 -2.02
N ASP A 115 34.82 -9.24 -1.09
CA ASP A 115 34.94 -9.81 0.25
C ASP A 115 34.27 -11.19 0.34
N MET A 116 33.85 -11.75 -0.80
CA MET A 116 33.21 -13.07 -0.86
C MET A 116 34.23 -14.18 -1.12
N SER A 117 34.05 -15.32 -0.47
CA SER A 117 34.81 -16.52 -0.81
C SER A 117 34.35 -17.11 -2.16
N VAL A 118 35.17 -17.98 -2.77
CA VAL A 118 34.82 -18.65 -4.02
C VAL A 118 33.57 -19.54 -3.85
N GLU A 119 33.43 -20.18 -2.69
CA GLU A 119 32.26 -20.97 -2.32
C GLU A 119 31.00 -20.10 -2.23
N GLU A 120 31.10 -18.93 -1.60
CA GLU A 120 29.99 -17.98 -1.50
C GLU A 120 29.58 -17.43 -2.86
N LEU A 121 30.55 -17.13 -3.73
CA LEU A 121 30.29 -16.67 -5.10
C LEU A 121 29.59 -17.74 -5.93
N ARG A 122 30.04 -19.00 -5.84
CA ARG A 122 29.39 -20.13 -6.51
C ARG A 122 27.95 -20.33 -5.99
N GLY A 123 27.74 -20.21 -4.68
CA GLY A 123 26.41 -20.26 -4.10
C GLY A 123 25.50 -19.13 -4.60
N LEU A 124 26.03 -17.89 -4.70
CA LEU A 124 25.31 -16.75 -5.25
C LEU A 124 24.93 -16.97 -6.73
N GLU A 125 25.86 -17.45 -7.54
CA GLU A 125 25.63 -17.78 -8.95
C GLU A 125 24.50 -18.81 -9.11
N GLN A 126 24.56 -19.91 -8.36
CA GLN A 126 23.53 -20.96 -8.37
C GLN A 126 22.16 -20.40 -7.97
N ASN A 127 22.09 -19.62 -6.89
CA ASN A 127 20.85 -18.99 -6.44
C ASN A 127 20.26 -18.05 -7.50
N MET A 128 21.10 -17.26 -8.17
CA MET A 128 20.67 -16.36 -9.26
C MET A 128 20.19 -17.14 -10.48
N ALA A 129 20.87 -18.23 -10.85
CA ALA A 129 20.48 -19.10 -11.95
C ALA A 129 19.10 -19.74 -11.71
N SER A 130 18.87 -20.32 -10.53
CA SER A 130 17.57 -20.88 -10.16
C SER A 130 16.46 -19.83 -10.11
N ALA A 131 16.74 -18.64 -9.56
CA ALA A 131 15.77 -17.55 -9.57
C ALA A 131 15.41 -17.09 -10.99
N LEU A 132 16.40 -17.04 -11.89
CA LEU A 132 16.21 -16.68 -13.29
C LEU A 132 15.34 -17.71 -14.04
N GLU A 133 15.54 -19.00 -13.77
CA GLU A 133 14.73 -20.09 -14.34
C GLU A 133 13.26 -19.92 -13.97
N VAL A 134 12.94 -19.74 -12.67
CA VAL A 134 11.57 -19.51 -12.19
C VAL A 134 10.94 -18.26 -12.84
N ILE A 135 11.71 -17.17 -12.97
CA ILE A 135 11.23 -15.95 -13.63
C ILE A 135 10.93 -16.20 -15.11
N ARG A 136 11.81 -16.93 -15.81
CA ARG A 136 11.63 -17.28 -17.22
C ARG A 136 10.39 -18.13 -17.43
N GLU A 137 10.23 -19.20 -16.66
CA GLU A 137 9.05 -20.07 -16.74
C GLU A 137 7.75 -19.28 -16.58
N ARG A 138 7.69 -18.41 -15.56
CA ARG A 138 6.53 -17.54 -15.33
C ARG A 138 6.28 -16.60 -16.51
N LYS A 139 7.31 -15.94 -17.04
CA LYS A 139 7.20 -15.05 -18.20
C LYS A 139 6.74 -15.80 -19.45
N PHE A 140 7.32 -16.95 -19.74
CA PHE A 140 6.93 -17.78 -20.88
C PHE A 140 5.50 -18.28 -20.77
N HIS A 141 5.06 -18.67 -19.56
CA HIS A 141 3.68 -19.03 -19.32
C HIS A 141 2.71 -17.88 -19.64
N THR A 142 3.00 -16.67 -19.19
CA THR A 142 2.19 -15.48 -19.51
C THR A 142 2.19 -15.17 -21.01
N ILE A 143 3.34 -15.23 -21.68
CA ILE A 143 3.41 -14.98 -23.13
C ILE A 143 2.62 -16.03 -23.91
N LYS A 144 2.72 -17.30 -23.52
CA LYS A 144 2.00 -18.41 -24.15
C LYS A 144 0.49 -18.22 -24.02
N THR A 145 -0.02 -17.96 -22.82
CA THR A 145 -1.45 -17.76 -22.59
C THR A 145 -2.01 -16.55 -23.33
N LEU A 146 -1.25 -15.44 -23.42
CA LEU A 146 -1.63 -14.29 -24.24
C LEU A 146 -1.66 -14.66 -25.73
N THR A 147 -0.62 -15.30 -26.23
CA THR A 147 -0.52 -15.73 -27.63
C THR A 147 -1.68 -16.64 -28.02
N ASP A 148 -2.02 -17.62 -27.19
CA ASP A 148 -3.13 -18.55 -27.45
C ASP A 148 -4.48 -17.84 -27.45
N THR A 149 -4.66 -16.87 -26.55
CA THR A 149 -5.86 -16.01 -26.52
C THR A 149 -6.02 -15.22 -27.80
N TYR A 150 -4.95 -14.56 -28.27
CA TYR A 150 -5.01 -13.77 -29.50
C TYR A 150 -5.15 -14.63 -30.76
N LYS A 151 -4.51 -15.80 -30.82
CA LYS A 151 -4.74 -16.78 -31.90
C LYS A 151 -6.20 -17.20 -31.99
N LYS A 152 -6.86 -17.44 -30.84
CA LYS A 152 -8.31 -17.73 -30.82
C LYS A 152 -9.15 -16.57 -31.34
N LYS A 153 -8.82 -15.32 -30.96
CA LYS A 153 -9.49 -14.12 -31.47
C LYS A 153 -9.37 -13.97 -32.99
N VAL A 154 -8.17 -14.19 -33.54
CA VAL A 154 -7.93 -14.13 -34.99
C VAL A 154 -8.80 -15.16 -35.71
N ARG A 155 -8.77 -16.43 -35.28
CA ARG A 155 -9.61 -17.49 -35.89
C ARG A 155 -11.10 -17.18 -35.84
N ASN A 156 -11.59 -16.66 -34.71
CA ASN A 156 -12.99 -16.26 -34.57
C ASN A 156 -13.36 -15.11 -35.54
N LEU A 157 -12.47 -14.13 -35.72
CA LEU A 157 -12.70 -13.04 -36.67
C LEU A 157 -12.64 -13.52 -38.13
N GLU A 158 -11.73 -14.42 -38.47
CA GLU A 158 -11.64 -15.05 -39.79
C GLU A 158 -12.91 -15.84 -40.12
N GLU A 159 -13.43 -16.62 -39.16
CA GLU A 159 -14.68 -17.36 -39.29
C GLU A 159 -15.88 -16.43 -39.48
N GLN A 160 -15.99 -15.36 -38.67
CA GLN A 160 -17.04 -14.36 -38.82
C GLN A 160 -16.98 -13.67 -40.19
N ASN A 161 -15.78 -13.32 -40.67
CA ASN A 161 -15.59 -12.70 -41.98
C ASN A 161 -15.96 -13.65 -43.12
N GLY A 162 -15.56 -14.94 -43.04
CA GLY A 162 -15.95 -15.95 -44.02
C GLY A 162 -17.47 -16.17 -44.08
N ASN A 163 -18.14 -16.21 -42.92
CA ASN A 163 -19.59 -16.31 -42.84
C ASN A 163 -20.31 -15.09 -43.43
N LEU A 164 -19.76 -13.89 -43.23
CA LEU A 164 -20.30 -12.66 -43.82
C LEU A 164 -20.15 -12.66 -45.35
N LEU A 165 -18.99 -13.08 -45.87
CA LEU A 165 -18.75 -13.19 -47.30
C LEU A 165 -19.72 -14.18 -47.96
N LEU A 166 -19.91 -15.36 -47.36
CA LEU A 166 -20.86 -16.36 -47.86
C LEU A 166 -22.31 -15.81 -47.90
N LYS A 167 -22.72 -15.05 -46.87
CA LYS A 167 -24.04 -14.40 -46.83
C LYS A 167 -24.20 -13.32 -47.90
N PHE A 168 -23.13 -12.58 -48.20
CA PHE A 168 -23.14 -11.59 -49.27
C PHE A 168 -23.31 -12.26 -50.64
N ASP A 169 -22.55 -13.32 -50.92
CA ASP A 169 -22.64 -14.06 -52.18
C ASP A 169 -24.01 -14.73 -52.37
N THR A 170 -24.56 -15.34 -51.31
CA THR A 170 -25.92 -15.92 -51.35
C THR A 170 -27.04 -14.88 -51.39
N GLY A 171 -26.82 -13.66 -50.88
CA GLY A 171 -27.75 -12.54 -51.02
C GLY A 171 -27.79 -12.00 -52.46
N CYS A 172 -26.63 -11.90 -53.12
CA CYS A 172 -26.53 -11.47 -54.51
C CYS A 172 -27.17 -12.45 -55.52
N HIS A 173 -27.19 -13.76 -55.20
CA HIS A 173 -27.85 -14.74 -56.06
C HIS A 173 -29.37 -14.85 -55.88
N ASN A 174 -29.92 -14.34 -54.77
CA ASN A 174 -31.36 -14.43 -54.48
C ASN A 174 -32.14 -13.13 -54.75
N ASP A 175 -31.48 -12.04 -55.17
CA ASP A 175 -32.14 -10.80 -55.57
C ASP A 175 -31.74 -10.42 -57.01
N PRO A 176 -32.65 -10.52 -58.01
CA PRO A 176 -32.35 -10.19 -59.41
C PRO A 176 -32.09 -8.70 -59.68
N HIS A 177 -32.09 -7.82 -58.67
CA HIS A 177 -32.18 -6.38 -58.90
C HIS A 177 -30.87 -5.61 -59.12
N TYR A 178 -29.70 -6.24 -59.06
CA TYR A 178 -28.43 -5.58 -59.43
C TYR A 178 -27.79 -6.23 -60.66
N GLY A 179 -28.39 -5.97 -61.81
CA GLY A 179 -27.74 -6.21 -63.10
C GLY A 179 -26.57 -5.25 -63.29
N LEU A 180 -25.36 -5.78 -63.42
CA LEU A 180 -24.22 -5.08 -64.01
C LEU A 180 -24.56 -4.80 -65.48
N VAL A 181 -25.00 -3.57 -65.77
CA VAL A 181 -25.08 -3.09 -67.14
C VAL A 181 -23.66 -2.71 -67.55
N GLU A 182 -23.02 -3.56 -68.35
CA GLU A 182 -21.86 -3.16 -69.15
C GLU A 182 -22.32 -2.11 -70.17
N ASN A 183 -22.06 -0.84 -69.88
CA ASN A 183 -22.04 0.19 -70.90
C ASN A 183 -20.75 0.99 -70.77
N GLU A 184 -19.85 0.77 -71.71
CA GLU A 184 -18.73 1.63 -72.04
C GLU A 184 -19.23 3.03 -72.42
N ARG A 185 -19.28 3.94 -71.45
CA ARG A 185 -18.70 5.28 -71.49
C ARG A 185 -19.36 6.19 -70.46
N ASP A 186 -18.49 6.99 -69.86
CA ASP A 186 -18.76 8.21 -69.08
C ASP A 186 -19.20 8.03 -67.61
N TYR A 187 -18.17 8.20 -66.78
CA TYR A 187 -18.22 8.57 -65.37
C TYR A 187 -18.95 9.93 -65.23
N GLU A 188 -20.16 9.94 -64.65
CA GLU A 188 -20.61 10.93 -63.64
C GLU A 188 -22.06 10.67 -63.18
N SER A 189 -22.21 10.45 -61.88
CA SER A 189 -23.33 10.88 -61.03
C SER A 189 -24.79 10.51 -61.38
N ALA A 190 -25.36 9.58 -60.59
CA ALA A 190 -26.68 9.68 -59.94
C ALA A 190 -26.96 8.37 -59.17
N ILE A 191 -26.71 8.28 -57.87
CA ILE A 191 -27.71 8.58 -56.81
C ILE A 191 -29.12 8.84 -57.37
N ALA A 192 -29.99 7.82 -57.31
CA ALA A 192 -31.42 8.01 -57.08
C ALA A 192 -32.04 6.72 -56.51
N LEU A 193 -32.43 6.83 -55.24
CA LEU A 193 -33.04 5.83 -54.37
C LEU A 193 -34.51 5.52 -54.71
N ALA A 194 -34.97 4.33 -54.35
CA ALA A 194 -36.27 4.09 -53.68
C ALA A 194 -36.23 2.70 -53.00
N ASN A 195 -35.92 2.62 -51.70
CA ASN A 195 -36.83 2.38 -50.55
C ASN A 195 -37.53 1.00 -50.61
N GLU A 196 -37.33 0.06 -49.68
CA GLU A 196 -37.52 0.17 -48.22
C GLU A 196 -36.64 -0.81 -47.40
N ALA A 197 -36.37 -0.42 -46.15
CA ALA A 197 -35.98 -1.23 -44.98
C ALA A 197 -34.50 -1.64 -44.77
N SER A 198 -33.81 -0.74 -44.06
CA SER A 198 -33.11 -1.03 -42.80
C SER A 198 -31.86 -1.91 -42.83
N ASN A 199 -30.73 -1.24 -43.09
CA ASN A 199 -29.46 -1.29 -42.31
C ASN A 199 -28.28 -1.03 -43.25
N LEU A 200 -28.29 0.14 -43.89
CA LEU A 200 -27.08 0.73 -44.46
C LEU A 200 -26.16 1.11 -43.30
N GLN A 201 -25.33 0.16 -42.85
CA GLN A 201 -24.06 0.52 -42.25
C GLN A 201 -23.20 1.08 -43.38
N ALA A 202 -23.37 2.39 -43.61
CA ALA A 202 -22.42 3.19 -44.33
C ALA A 202 -21.02 2.86 -43.78
N PHE A 203 -20.12 2.43 -44.67
CA PHE A 203 -18.69 2.43 -44.39
C PHE A 203 -18.26 3.87 -44.10
N ARG A 204 -18.42 4.27 -42.85
CA ARG A 204 -17.75 5.42 -42.29
C ARG A 204 -16.44 4.87 -41.73
N LEU A 205 -15.39 4.93 -42.56
CA LEU A 205 -14.02 4.94 -42.05
C LEU A 205 -13.96 6.06 -41.01
N HIS A 206 -14.14 5.70 -39.74
CA HIS A 206 -13.93 6.61 -38.63
C HIS A 206 -12.42 6.80 -38.50
N HIS A 207 -11.88 7.69 -39.33
CA HIS A 207 -10.67 8.42 -39.02
C HIS A 207 -11.08 9.58 -38.11
N ASN A 208 -11.03 9.35 -36.79
CA ASN A 208 -11.09 10.43 -35.81
C ASN A 208 -9.99 10.23 -34.75
N HIS A 209 -8.98 11.08 -34.89
CA HIS A 209 -8.22 11.78 -33.86
C HIS A 209 -7.27 10.99 -32.93
N HIS A 210 -6.00 10.96 -33.36
CA HIS A 210 -4.80 11.42 -32.62
C HIS A 210 -5.01 12.08 -31.23
N PRO A 211 -4.08 11.91 -30.27
CA PRO A 211 -2.73 12.42 -30.46
C PRO A 211 -1.58 11.46 -30.14
N ASN A 212 -0.50 11.71 -30.87
CA ASN A 212 0.89 11.37 -30.60
C ASN A 212 1.22 11.05 -29.13
N ASN A 213 1.84 9.89 -28.93
CA ASN A 213 3.11 9.85 -28.20
C ASN A 213 3.97 8.70 -28.75
N LEU A 214 4.72 9.03 -29.80
CA LEU A 214 5.99 8.41 -30.08
C LEU A 214 6.94 8.77 -28.92
N TYR A 215 7.21 7.81 -28.04
CA TYR A 215 8.48 7.75 -27.32
C TYR A 215 9.05 6.34 -27.48
N LEU A 216 9.64 6.13 -28.66
CA LEU A 216 10.79 5.26 -28.79
C LEU A 216 11.99 6.04 -28.23
N GLY A 217 12.54 5.59 -27.11
CA GLY A 217 13.83 6.06 -26.60
C GLY A 217 13.81 6.56 -25.17
N ARG A 218 14.07 5.65 -24.22
CA ARG A 218 15.10 5.79 -23.17
C ARG A 218 14.91 4.70 -22.12
N PHE A 219 15.92 3.83 -22.02
CA PHE A 219 16.31 3.30 -20.73
C PHE A 219 16.82 4.48 -19.89
N ASP A 220 15.97 5.12 -19.10
CA ASP A 220 16.43 5.96 -18.00
C ASP A 220 16.69 5.04 -16.80
N CYS A 221 17.95 4.58 -16.74
CA CYS A 221 18.61 4.24 -15.51
C CYS A 221 19.11 5.55 -14.91
N SER A 222 18.40 6.15 -13.96
CA SER A 222 18.94 7.16 -13.03
C SER A 222 18.03 7.35 -11.82
N ASP A 223 18.67 7.33 -10.64
CA ASP A 223 18.24 7.93 -9.37
C ASP A 223 17.18 7.27 -8.50
N LEU A 224 17.61 6.21 -7.80
CA LEU A 224 17.26 6.00 -6.38
C LEU A 224 18.37 6.58 -5.49
N ARG A 225 18.44 7.91 -5.42
CA ARG A 225 19.10 8.62 -4.31
C ARG A 225 18.05 8.97 -3.27
N LEU A 226 18.02 8.19 -2.19
CA LEU A 226 17.41 8.61 -0.92
C LEU A 226 18.54 9.05 0.01
N ALA A 227 18.57 10.35 0.29
CA ALA A 227 19.04 10.88 1.55
C ALA A 227 18.02 10.55 2.65
#